data_AF-A0A7C9MB93-F1
#
_entry.id   AF-A0A7C9MB93-F1
#
_cell.length_a   1.000
_cell.length_b   1.000
_cell.length_c   1.000
_cell.angle_alpha   90.00
_cell.angle_beta   90.00
_cell.angle_gamma   90.00
#
_symmetry.space_group_name_H-M   'P 1'
#
loop_
_entity.id
_entity.type
_entity.pdbx_description
1 polymer ?
#
loop_
_entity_poly.entity_id
_entity_poly.type
_entity_poly.pdbx_seq_one_letter_code
_entity_poly.pdbx_strand_id
1 'polypeptide(L)' 'MDESGKSLKAVAFTSRDLIQDGEGNWYHLPTLRALHTAGRLASGSAGYLLLMQHAALNRPRLIA' A
#
# COMPACT_ATOMS: atom_id res chain seq x y z
N MET A 1 2.57 -18.22 19.89
CA MET A 1 3.72 -18.25 18.98
C MET A 1 3.45 -17.21 17.92
N ASP A 2 4.02 -16.02 18.10
CA ASP A 2 3.81 -14.84 17.27
C ASP A 2 4.28 -15.11 15.83
N GLU A 3 3.35 -15.11 14.88
CA GLU A 3 3.61 -15.18 13.43
C GLU A 3 4.30 -13.89 12.88
N SER A 4 5.11 -13.20 13.68
CA SER A 4 5.70 -11.89 13.36
C SER A 4 6.93 -11.98 12.44
N GLY A 5 7.25 -13.16 11.90
CA GLY A 5 8.48 -13.44 11.16
C GLY A 5 8.36 -13.55 9.64
N LYS A 6 7.16 -13.36 9.04
CA LYS A 6 7.03 -13.45 7.58
C LYS A 6 7.72 -12.25 6.92
N SER A 7 8.91 -12.51 6.37
CA SER A 7 9.65 -11.55 5.56
C SER A 7 8.81 -11.11 4.36
N LEU A 8 8.86 -9.82 4.03
CA LEU A 8 8.16 -9.31 2.86
C LEU A 8 8.76 -9.96 1.62
N LYS A 9 7.93 -10.48 0.72
CA LYS A 9 8.41 -10.99 -0.55
C LYS A 9 9.05 -9.84 -1.33
N ALA A 10 10.27 -10.05 -1.82
CA ALA A 10 10.91 -9.10 -2.72
C ALA A 10 10.07 -8.99 -4.00
N VAL A 11 9.77 -7.76 -4.40
CA VAL A 11 9.06 -7.43 -5.64
C VAL A 11 10.00 -6.59 -6.48
N ALA A 12 10.07 -6.89 -7.78
CA ALA A 12 10.85 -6.08 -8.71
C ALA A 12 10.30 -4.66 -8.76
N PHE A 13 11.17 -3.68 -8.60
CA PHE A 13 10.79 -2.28 -8.64
C PHE A 13 10.44 -1.84 -10.07
N THR A 14 9.29 -1.19 -10.24
CA THR A 14 8.98 -0.40 -11.44
C THR A 14 8.48 0.99 -11.06
N SER A 15 8.80 2.01 -11.85
CA SER A 15 8.32 3.38 -11.60
C SER A 15 6.79 3.49 -11.59
N ARG A 16 6.08 2.53 -12.22
CA ARG A 16 4.61 2.46 -12.19
C ARG A 16 4.04 2.09 -10.81
N ASP A 17 4.88 1.55 -9.93
CA ASP A 17 4.49 1.18 -8.56
C ASP A 17 4.61 2.35 -7.58
N LEU A 18 5.14 3.49 -8.04
CA LEU A 18 5.23 4.69 -7.23
C LEU A 18 3.91 5.47 -7.27
N ILE A 19 3.40 5.77 -6.09
CA ILE A 19 2.26 6.66 -5.87
C ILE A 19 2.70 7.83 -5.02
N GLN A 20 2.13 9.01 -5.27
CA GLN A 20 2.46 10.24 -4.55
C GLN A 20 1.33 10.59 -3.58
N ASP A 21 1.68 11.07 -2.40
CA ASP A 21 0.70 11.71 -1.52
C ASP A 21 0.41 13.16 -1.94
N GLY A 22 -0.48 13.82 -1.19
CA GLY A 22 -0.81 15.23 -1.43
C GLY A 22 0.30 16.22 -1.06
N GLU A 23 1.36 15.79 -0.39
CA GLU A 23 2.51 16.60 0.03
C GLU A 23 3.71 16.46 -0.93
N GLY A 24 3.61 15.55 -1.90
CA GLY A 24 4.65 15.30 -2.88
C GLY A 24 5.60 14.14 -2.54
N ASN A 25 5.36 13.41 -1.45
CA ASN A 25 6.17 12.26 -1.07
C ASN A 25 5.80 11.02 -1.88
N TRP A 26 6.81 10.27 -2.31
CA TRP A 26 6.64 9.05 -3.09
C TRP A 26 6.63 7.81 -2.21
N TYR A 27 5.68 6.92 -2.47
CA TYR A 27 5.52 5.64 -1.79
C TYR A 27 5.47 4.49 -2.79
N HIS A 28 6.05 3.36 -2.40
CA HIS A 28 5.99 2.14 -3.18
C HIS A 28 4.72 1.34 -2.85
N LEU A 29 3.76 1.34 -3.77
CA LEU A 29 2.43 0.74 -3.59
C LEU A 29 2.48 -0.77 -3.25
N PRO A 30 3.31 -1.61 -3.91
CA PRO A 30 3.45 -3.03 -3.53
C PRO A 30 3.92 -3.22 -2.08
N THR A 31 4.85 -2.37 -1.61
CA THR A 31 5.32 -2.41 -0.22
C THR A 31 4.19 -2.04 0.74
N LEU A 32 3.44 -0.97 0.45
CA LEU A 32 2.29 -0.57 1.27
C LEU A 32 1.24 -1.69 1.35
N ARG A 33 0.91 -2.33 0.22
CA ARG A 33 0.00 -3.48 0.18
C ARG A 33 0.52 -4.63 1.02
N ALA A 34 1.80 -4.98 0.89
CA ALA A 34 2.40 -6.09 1.63
C ALA A 34 2.42 -5.81 3.14
N LEU A 35 2.76 -4.59 3.56
CA LEU A 35 2.70 -4.17 4.95
C LEU A 35 1.27 -4.19 5.49
N HIS A 36 0.29 -3.73 4.71
CA HIS A 36 -1.12 -3.73 5.09
C HIS A 36 -1.66 -5.16 5.26
N THR A 37 -1.42 -6.05 4.30
CA THR A 37 -1.82 -7.46 4.39
C THR A 37 -1.14 -8.17 5.56
N ALA A 38 0.08 -7.77 5.92
CA ALA A 38 0.79 -8.29 7.08
C ALA A 38 0.33 -7.67 8.43
N GLY A 39 -0.63 -6.73 8.44
CA GLY A 39 -1.03 -6.01 9.65
C GLY A 39 0.06 -5.09 10.23
N ARG A 40 1.09 -4.78 9.43
CA ARG A 40 2.28 -4.00 9.82
C ARG A 40 2.23 -2.55 9.34
N LEU A 41 1.17 -2.16 8.63
CA LEU A 41 0.93 -0.78 8.23
C LEU A 41 -0.03 -0.12 9.21
N ALA A 42 0.47 0.85 9.98
CA ALA A 42 -0.34 1.54 10.98
C ALA A 42 -1.44 2.40 10.33
N SER A 43 -2.67 2.29 10.82
CA SER A 43 -3.86 2.94 10.24
C SER A 43 -3.81 4.47 10.22
N GLY A 44 -2.98 5.10 11.05
CA GLY A 44 -2.78 6.55 11.06
C GLY A 44 -1.59 7.03 10.21
N SER A 45 -0.85 6.12 9.58
CA SER A 45 0.31 6.51 8.75
C SER A 45 -0.11 7.09 7.41
N ALA A 46 0.68 8.03 6.87
CA ALA A 46 0.46 8.61 5.55
C ALA A 46 0.33 7.52 4.46
N GLY A 47 1.17 6.49 4.52
CA GLY A 47 1.12 5.35 3.60
C GLY A 47 -0.18 4.54 3.69
N TYR A 48 -0.77 4.40 4.89
CA TYR A 48 -2.09 3.75 5.04
C TYR A 48 -3.20 4.58 4.41
N LEU A 49 -3.26 5.87 4.74
CA LEU A 49 -4.26 6.78 4.19
C LEU A 49 -4.16 6.85 2.67
N LEU A 50 -2.94 6.89 2.13
CA LEU A 50 -2.69 6.89 0.70
C LEU A 50 -3.12 5.57 0.04
N LEU A 51 -2.81 4.43 0.67
CA LEU A 51 -3.25 3.12 0.19
C LEU A 51 -4.78 3.02 0.11
N MET A 52 -5.50 3.52 1.12
CA MET A 52 -6.96 3.52 1.15
C MET A 52 -7.57 4.43 0.08
N GLN A 53 -7.02 5.64 -0.09
CA GLN A 53 -7.44 6.56 -1.16
C GLN A 53 -7.22 5.94 -2.54
N HIS A 54 -6.04 5.35 -2.77
CA HIS A 54 -5.72 4.67 -4.02
C HIS A 54 -6.66 3.49 -4.30
N ALA A 55 -7.01 2.71 -3.27
CA ALA A 55 -7.95 1.61 -3.39
C ALA A 55 -9.38 2.09 -3.71
N ALA A 56 -9.82 3.22 -3.13
CA ALA A 56 -11.12 3.82 -3.41
C ALA A 56 -11.22 4.34 -4.84
N LEU A 57 -10.17 4.99 -5.35
CA LEU A 57 -10.12 5.56 -6.71
C LEU A 57 -10.08 4.49 -7.81
N ASN A 58 -9.39 3.38 -7.57
CA ASN A 58 -9.24 2.29 -8.54
C ASN A 58 -10.26 1.17 -8.38
N ARG A 59 -11.27 1.36 -7.52
CA ARG A 59 -12.36 0.40 -7.42
C ARG A 59 -13.16 0.45 -8.72
N PRO A 60 -13.24 -0.65 -9.50
CA PRO A 60 -14.07 -0.66 -10.69
C PRO A 60 -15.49 -0.33 -10.24
N ARG A 61 -16.01 0.80 -10.73
CA ARG A 61 -17.43 1.12 -10.58
C ARG A 61 -18.16 0.02 -11.33
N LEU A 62 -18.77 -0.91 -10.59
CA LEU A 62 -19.80 -1.79 -11.11
C LEU A 62 -20.96 -0.87 -11.52
N ILE A 63 -20.91 -0.39 -12.76
CA ILE A 63 -22.07 0.16 -13.42
C ILE A 63 -22.84 -1.07 -13.89
N ALA A 64 -23.89 -1.41 -13.15
CA ALA A 64 -24.89 -2.40 -13.52
C ALA A 64 -25.95 -1.75 -14.41
#